data_AF-A0AAD4XSR7-F1
#
_entry.id   AF-A0AAD4XSR7-F1
#
_cell.length_a   1.000
_cell.length_b   1.000
_cell.length_c   1.000
_cell.angle_alpha   90.00
_cell.angle_beta   90.00
_cell.angle_gamma   90.00
#
_symmetry.space_group_name_H-M   'P 1'
#
loop_
_entity.id
_entity.type
_entity.pdbx_description
1 polymer ?
#
loop_
_entity_poly.entity_id
_entity_poly.type
_entity_poly.pdbx_seq_one_letter_code
_entity_poly.pdbx_strand_id
1 'polypeptide(L)'
;MSKKSRNHNVLSVVGVLVLVLGFLFKPSDTIRSFKIKSDLKNQLPRFAEAPEYRNGAECPATTSSSVCDRFRVHIAMTLDVEYLRGSMAAVSSVLTHASCPENVFLHFIVAESDSEKLSPLTLLVRSTFPSLHFKVYLFKDDLVKNLISSSIRSALENPLNYARNYLADILDVCIDRVIYLDSDLLVVDDIQKLWNIELTKSRIIGAPEYCHANFTKYFTDGFWADPVLSRVFSGRNPCYFNTGVMVMDLKRFRQGNYRRRIEGWMELQKQKRIYELGSLPPFLLVFGGDVEAIDHRWNQHGLGGDNVKGSCRSLHPGPVSLLHWSGKGKPWTRLDSGNPCPLDHLWAPYDLHLSTHNHQLLQNKPISTSSSSS
;
A
#
# COMPACT_ATOMS: atom_id res chain seq x y z
N MET A 1 7.19 -70.74 -29.07
CA MET A 1 7.92 -70.47 -30.34
C MET A 1 8.27 -68.98 -30.36
N SER A 2 9.41 -68.49 -30.88
CA SER A 2 10.49 -69.14 -31.65
C SER A 2 11.90 -68.65 -31.24
N LYS A 3 12.90 -69.37 -31.74
CA LYS A 3 14.36 -69.10 -31.94
C LYS A 3 14.74 -67.61 -32.12
N LYS A 4 15.97 -67.10 -31.88
CA LYS A 4 17.37 -67.58 -31.64
C LYS A 4 18.21 -66.31 -31.19
N SER A 5 19.53 -66.22 -30.89
CA SER A 5 20.69 -67.12 -30.59
C SER A 5 22.02 -66.34 -30.40
N ARG A 6 22.83 -66.65 -29.35
CA ARG A 6 24.32 -66.54 -29.28
C ARG A 6 24.97 -65.13 -29.35
N ASN A 7 26.27 -64.93 -29.06
CA ASN A 7 27.15 -65.46 -27.99
C ASN A 7 28.38 -64.50 -27.80
N HIS A 8 29.17 -64.75 -26.74
CA HIS A 8 30.40 -64.06 -26.33
C HIS A 8 31.46 -63.71 -27.41
N ASN A 9 32.19 -62.61 -27.18
CA ASN A 9 33.67 -62.50 -27.16
C ASN A 9 34.09 -61.05 -26.73
N VAL A 10 35.35 -60.69 -26.41
CA VAL A 10 36.36 -61.24 -25.45
C VAL A 10 37.61 -60.31 -25.47
N LEU A 11 38.26 -60.06 -24.30
CA LEU A 11 39.51 -59.27 -24.10
C LEU A 11 39.46 -57.76 -24.54
N SER A 12 40.53 -56.92 -24.38
CA SER A 12 41.25 -56.43 -23.17
C SER A 12 42.30 -55.35 -23.56
N VAL A 13 43.03 -54.76 -22.58
CA VAL A 13 44.34 -54.06 -22.67
C VAL A 13 44.42 -52.56 -23.10
N VAL A 14 44.74 -51.70 -22.10
CA VAL A 14 45.64 -50.50 -22.09
C VAL A 14 45.39 -49.25 -22.97
N GLY A 15 45.02 -48.15 -22.31
CA GLY A 15 45.91 -46.98 -22.07
C GLY A 15 45.99 -45.79 -23.05
N VAL A 16 46.14 -44.57 -22.49
CA VAL A 16 46.98 -43.44 -22.98
C VAL A 16 47.10 -42.37 -21.87
N LEU A 17 48.10 -41.47 -21.97
CA LEU A 17 48.60 -40.60 -20.90
C LEU A 17 47.88 -39.24 -20.74
N VAL A 18 48.13 -38.59 -19.61
CA VAL A 18 47.75 -37.20 -19.26
C VAL A 18 48.33 -36.17 -20.24
N LEU A 19 47.51 -35.21 -20.71
CA LEU A 19 47.96 -33.86 -21.08
C LEU A 19 46.77 -32.88 -21.25
N VAL A 20 46.57 -31.98 -20.26
CA VAL A 20 45.80 -30.74 -20.43
C VAL A 20 46.55 -29.64 -19.67
N LEU A 21 46.87 -28.54 -20.35
CA LEU A 21 47.58 -27.41 -19.75
C LEU A 21 46.64 -26.60 -18.84
N GLY A 22 47.19 -26.06 -17.75
CA GLY A 22 46.46 -25.11 -16.91
C GLY A 22 46.26 -23.77 -17.61
N PHE A 23 45.05 -23.21 -17.53
CA PHE A 23 44.79 -21.80 -17.80
C PHE A 23 44.26 -21.11 -16.54
N LEU A 24 44.67 -19.86 -16.37
CA LEU A 24 44.49 -19.05 -15.17
C LEU A 24 43.01 -18.75 -14.90
N PHE A 25 42.47 -19.19 -13.77
CA PHE A 25 41.21 -18.67 -13.25
C PHE A 25 41.41 -17.22 -12.78
N LYS A 26 40.74 -16.27 -13.45
CA LYS A 26 40.39 -14.98 -12.85
C LYS A 26 38.93 -15.04 -12.39
N PRO A 27 38.60 -14.58 -11.17
CA PRO A 27 37.21 -14.26 -10.84
C PRO A 27 36.80 -13.02 -11.63
N SER A 28 35.72 -13.12 -12.40
CA SER A 28 35.07 -11.98 -13.04
C SER A 28 33.60 -11.96 -12.69
N ASP A 29 33.28 -11.28 -11.58
CA ASP A 29 31.91 -11.01 -11.14
C ASP A 29 31.15 -10.28 -12.26
N THR A 30 30.31 -11.04 -12.96
CA THR A 30 29.46 -10.52 -14.04
C THR A 30 28.03 -10.47 -13.54
N ILE A 31 27.78 -9.45 -12.70
CA ILE A 31 26.44 -9.04 -12.28
C ILE A 31 25.57 -8.95 -13.54
N ARG A 32 24.55 -9.82 -13.65
CA ARG A 32 23.54 -9.73 -14.71
C ARG A 32 22.68 -8.49 -14.47
N SER A 33 23.16 -7.36 -14.96
CA SER A 33 22.38 -6.13 -15.11
C SER A 33 21.17 -6.43 -16.00
N PHE A 34 20.01 -6.67 -15.37
CA PHE A 34 18.74 -6.80 -16.08
C PHE A 34 18.48 -5.51 -16.85
N LYS A 35 18.63 -5.58 -18.18
CA LYS A 35 18.43 -4.46 -19.09
C LYS A 35 16.93 -4.16 -19.18
N ILE A 36 16.45 -3.34 -18.23
CA ILE A 36 15.06 -2.84 -18.19
C ILE A 36 14.69 -2.33 -19.59
N LYS A 37 13.56 -2.79 -20.14
CA LYS A 37 13.01 -2.29 -21.41
C LYS A 37 12.87 -0.77 -21.28
N SER A 38 13.54 0.00 -22.13
CA SER A 38 13.62 1.46 -22.01
C SER A 38 12.25 2.14 -22.03
N ASP A 39 11.27 1.57 -22.73
CA ASP A 39 9.90 2.09 -22.82
C ASP A 39 9.22 2.24 -21.45
N LEU A 40 9.31 1.23 -20.57
CA LEU A 40 8.62 1.30 -19.27
C LEU A 40 9.17 2.42 -18.38
N LYS A 41 10.45 2.77 -18.54
CA LYS A 41 11.08 3.88 -17.80
C LYS A 41 10.71 5.25 -18.36
N ASN A 42 10.19 5.31 -19.59
CA ASN A 42 9.62 6.50 -20.21
C ASN A 42 8.09 6.65 -19.97
N GLN A 43 7.42 5.60 -19.49
CA GLN A 43 5.97 5.60 -19.22
C GLN A 43 5.60 5.96 -17.77
N LEU A 44 6.53 5.81 -16.81
CA LEU A 44 6.28 6.22 -15.42
C LEU A 44 6.48 7.73 -15.23
N PRO A 45 5.63 8.41 -14.43
CA PRO A 45 5.82 9.80 -14.08
C PRO A 45 7.11 10.00 -13.27
N ARG A 46 7.73 11.17 -13.42
CA ARG A 46 8.99 11.51 -12.76
C ARG A 46 8.74 12.32 -11.48
N PHE A 47 9.55 12.07 -10.47
CA PHE A 47 9.52 12.78 -9.20
C PHE A 47 10.88 13.42 -8.92
N ALA A 48 10.89 14.48 -8.12
CA ALA A 48 12.07 15.03 -7.50
C ALA A 48 12.55 14.10 -6.38
N GLU A 49 13.85 14.13 -6.08
CA GLU A 49 14.38 13.53 -4.87
C GLU A 49 13.88 14.32 -3.65
N ALA A 50 13.35 13.62 -2.66
CA ALA A 50 12.84 14.22 -1.44
C ALA A 50 13.98 14.71 -0.53
N PRO A 51 13.72 15.66 0.40
CA PRO A 51 14.68 16.05 1.42
C PRO A 51 15.21 14.87 2.24
N GLU A 52 16.41 15.04 2.80
CA GLU A 52 16.99 14.09 3.74
C GLU A 52 16.29 14.20 5.12
N TYR A 53 15.39 13.26 5.40
CA TYR A 53 14.72 13.16 6.70
C TYR A 53 15.58 12.38 7.70
N ARG A 54 15.77 12.93 8.90
CA ARG A 54 16.57 12.34 10.00
C ARG A 54 15.79 12.30 11.31
N ASN A 55 16.11 11.32 12.16
CA ASN A 55 15.55 11.18 13.50
C ASN A 55 15.92 12.35 14.42
N GLY A 56 14.96 12.80 15.23
CA GLY A 56 15.25 13.67 16.38
C GLY A 56 16.07 12.94 17.47
N ALA A 57 16.69 13.71 18.37
CA ALA A 57 17.61 13.18 19.38
C ALA A 57 16.97 12.21 20.40
N GLU A 58 15.65 12.26 20.58
CA GLU A 58 14.89 11.37 21.48
C GLU A 58 14.47 10.04 20.82
N CYS A 59 14.72 9.87 19.51
CA CYS A 59 14.29 8.69 18.77
C CYS A 59 15.09 7.43 19.15
N PRO A 60 14.42 6.27 19.37
CA PRO A 60 15.12 5.01 19.57
C PRO A 60 16.01 4.66 18.38
N ALA A 61 17.30 4.45 18.62
CA ALA A 61 18.25 4.05 17.59
C ALA A 61 17.90 2.67 17.02
N THR A 62 17.58 2.60 15.72
CA THR A 62 17.34 1.33 15.04
C THR A 62 18.68 0.66 14.73
N THR A 63 19.11 -0.22 15.64
CA THR A 63 20.37 -0.98 15.51
C THR A 63 20.38 -1.97 14.34
N SER A 64 19.26 -2.13 13.63
CA SER A 64 19.14 -3.01 12.49
C SER A 64 18.38 -2.37 11.33
N SER A 65 18.86 -2.65 10.10
CA SER A 65 18.11 -2.48 8.86
C SER A 65 17.00 -3.53 8.67
N SER A 66 16.87 -4.48 9.61
CA SER A 66 15.79 -5.47 9.62
C SER A 66 14.42 -4.81 9.64
N VAL A 67 13.51 -5.38 8.85
CA VAL A 67 12.08 -5.07 8.93
C VAL A 67 11.48 -5.45 10.28
N CYS A 68 12.01 -6.47 10.97
CA CYS A 68 11.50 -6.94 12.26
C CYS A 68 12.03 -6.16 13.48
N ASP A 69 12.62 -4.98 13.30
CA ASP A 69 13.10 -4.17 14.43
C ASP A 69 11.89 -3.57 15.20
N ARG A 70 11.83 -3.80 16.51
CA ARG A 70 10.70 -3.41 17.38
C ARG A 70 10.43 -1.91 17.45
N PHE A 71 11.38 -1.08 17.02
CA PHE A 71 11.23 0.38 17.01
C PHE A 71 10.66 0.92 15.70
N ARG A 72 10.31 0.04 14.74
CA ARG A 72 9.74 0.43 13.44
C ARG A 72 8.27 0.84 13.57
N VAL A 73 7.92 1.97 12.95
CA VAL A 73 6.53 2.35 12.69
C VAL A 73 6.14 1.78 11.33
N HIS A 74 5.40 0.67 11.35
CA HIS A 74 5.01 -0.05 10.13
C HIS A 74 3.79 0.59 9.47
N ILE A 75 3.94 0.98 8.20
CA ILE A 75 2.88 1.58 7.39
C ILE A 75 2.71 0.77 6.09
N ALA A 76 1.49 0.34 5.78
CA ALA A 76 1.17 -0.35 4.53
C ALA A 76 0.26 0.50 3.65
N MET A 77 0.55 0.54 2.35
CA MET A 77 -0.27 1.21 1.34
C MET A 77 -0.15 0.49 -0.02
N THR A 78 -1.14 0.66 -0.87
CA THR A 78 -1.11 0.16 -2.25
C THR A 78 -0.25 1.05 -3.15
N LEU A 79 0.39 0.45 -4.15
CA LEU A 79 1.24 1.12 -5.12
C LEU A 79 0.91 0.65 -6.54
N ASP A 80 0.32 1.54 -7.31
CA ASP A 80 -0.02 1.37 -8.73
C ASP A 80 0.31 2.67 -9.48
N VAL A 81 0.12 2.69 -10.81
CA VAL A 81 0.48 3.84 -11.65
C VAL A 81 -0.57 4.97 -11.64
N GLU A 82 -1.85 4.66 -11.40
CA GLU A 82 -2.94 5.64 -11.37
C GLU A 82 -2.85 6.54 -10.14
N TYR A 83 -2.54 5.94 -8.98
CA TYR A 83 -2.42 6.62 -7.69
C TYR A 83 -0.98 6.97 -7.30
N LEU A 84 0.01 6.67 -8.14
CA LEU A 84 1.44 6.83 -7.86
C LEU A 84 1.81 8.21 -7.29
N ARG A 85 1.27 9.28 -7.89
CA ARG A 85 1.52 10.66 -7.46
C ARG A 85 0.90 10.98 -6.09
N GLY A 86 -0.26 10.39 -5.79
CA GLY A 86 -0.85 10.41 -4.45
C GLY A 86 0.02 9.66 -3.43
N SER A 87 0.43 8.42 -3.74
CA SER A 87 1.29 7.61 -2.86
C SER A 87 2.60 8.30 -2.52
N MET A 88 3.25 8.96 -3.50
CA MET A 88 4.49 9.72 -3.26
C MET A 88 4.24 10.92 -2.32
N ALA A 89 3.16 11.68 -2.52
CA ALA A 89 2.81 12.80 -1.63
C ALA A 89 2.41 12.33 -0.22
N ALA A 90 1.71 11.21 -0.09
CA ALA A 90 1.38 10.60 1.19
C ALA A 90 2.65 10.22 1.97
N VAL A 91 3.61 9.53 1.33
CA VAL A 91 4.92 9.18 1.92
C VAL A 91 5.71 10.44 2.27
N SER A 92 5.75 11.44 1.39
CA SER A 92 6.41 12.73 1.64
C SER A 92 5.86 13.42 2.89
N SER A 93 4.52 13.45 3.04
CA SER A 93 3.85 14.02 4.22
C SER A 93 4.15 13.26 5.51
N VAL A 94 4.14 11.92 5.48
CA VAL A 94 4.51 11.07 6.63
C VAL A 94 5.94 11.37 7.11
N LEU A 95 6.90 11.46 6.17
CA LEU A 95 8.30 11.72 6.51
C LEU A 95 8.54 13.17 6.96
N THR A 96 7.76 14.12 6.46
CA THR A 96 7.82 15.55 6.86
C THR A 96 7.35 15.78 8.30
N HIS A 97 6.36 15.02 8.79
CA HIS A 97 5.72 15.24 10.09
C HIS A 97 6.07 14.22 11.18
N ALA A 98 6.76 13.12 10.85
CA ALA A 98 7.24 12.16 11.84
C ALA A 98 8.39 12.74 12.69
N SER A 99 8.37 12.56 14.01
CA SER A 99 9.52 12.91 14.86
C SER A 99 10.73 11.99 14.63
N CYS A 100 10.46 10.75 14.17
CA CYS A 100 11.44 9.70 13.91
C CYS A 100 11.26 9.09 12.51
N PRO A 101 11.53 9.86 11.43
CA PRO A 101 11.28 9.41 10.05
C PRO A 101 12.13 8.21 9.64
N GLU A 102 13.35 8.05 10.18
CA GLU A 102 14.21 6.89 9.88
C GLU A 102 13.72 5.61 10.57
N ASN A 103 12.82 5.72 11.55
CA ASN A 103 12.15 4.57 12.17
C ASN A 103 10.86 4.16 11.42
N VAL A 104 10.37 4.95 10.46
CA VAL A 104 9.23 4.57 9.61
C VAL A 104 9.64 3.45 8.65
N PHE A 105 8.78 2.44 8.46
CA PHE A 105 8.95 1.39 7.46
C PHE A 105 7.72 1.27 6.57
N LEU A 106 7.90 1.46 5.26
CA LEU A 106 6.82 1.37 4.27
C LEU A 106 6.72 -0.01 3.63
N HIS A 107 5.49 -0.54 3.58
CA HIS A 107 5.12 -1.78 2.91
C HIS A 107 4.23 -1.45 1.71
N PHE A 108 4.85 -1.35 0.54
CA PHE A 108 4.13 -1.07 -0.70
C PHE A 108 3.58 -2.37 -1.29
N ILE A 109 2.27 -2.40 -1.55
CA ILE A 109 1.60 -3.58 -2.12
C ILE A 109 1.29 -3.32 -3.60
N VAL A 110 1.81 -4.16 -4.49
CA VAL A 110 1.66 -4.05 -5.96
C VAL A 110 0.90 -5.28 -6.47
N ALA A 111 -0.03 -5.10 -7.41
CA ALA A 111 -0.78 -6.20 -8.02
C ALA A 111 0.13 -7.16 -8.84
N GLU A 112 -0.19 -8.45 -8.89
CA GLU A 112 0.59 -9.45 -9.64
C GLU A 112 0.46 -9.24 -11.16
N SER A 113 -0.67 -8.70 -11.64
CA SER A 113 -0.84 -8.15 -13.00
C SER A 113 0.13 -7.01 -13.33
N ASP A 114 0.61 -6.26 -12.33
CA ASP A 114 1.60 -5.18 -12.47
C ASP A 114 3.04 -5.64 -12.14
N SER A 115 3.30 -6.96 -12.10
CA SER A 115 4.61 -7.53 -11.77
C SER A 115 5.75 -7.09 -12.71
N GLU A 116 5.52 -6.81 -14.00
CA GLU A 116 6.53 -6.20 -14.89
C GLU A 116 6.94 -4.79 -14.41
N LYS A 117 6.04 -4.06 -13.75
CA LYS A 117 6.27 -2.72 -13.21
C LYS A 117 6.91 -2.74 -11.82
N LEU A 118 6.93 -3.87 -11.12
CA LEU A 118 7.45 -4.01 -9.74
C LEU A 118 8.87 -3.44 -9.59
N SER A 119 9.79 -3.81 -10.49
CA SER A 119 11.17 -3.33 -10.46
C SER A 119 11.28 -1.82 -10.80
N PRO A 120 10.69 -1.33 -11.91
CA PRO A 120 10.56 0.11 -12.16
C PRO A 120 9.97 0.94 -11.01
N LEU A 121 8.88 0.48 -10.38
CA LEU A 121 8.26 1.15 -9.22
C LEU A 121 9.18 1.12 -7.98
N THR A 122 9.82 -0.02 -7.69
CA THR A 122 10.79 -0.15 -6.60
C THR A 122 11.97 0.82 -6.77
N LEU A 123 12.49 0.94 -7.99
CA LEU A 123 13.56 1.88 -8.33
C LEU A 123 13.10 3.33 -8.23
N LEU A 124 11.87 3.63 -8.67
CA LEU A 124 11.30 4.98 -8.60
C LEU A 124 11.14 5.44 -7.15
N VAL A 125 10.52 4.62 -6.28
CA VAL A 125 10.43 4.93 -4.84
C VAL A 125 11.83 5.09 -4.23
N ARG A 126 12.81 4.26 -4.60
CA ARG A 126 14.19 4.36 -4.11
C ARG A 126 14.89 5.65 -4.55
N SER A 127 14.64 6.15 -5.76
CA SER A 127 15.16 7.43 -6.23
C SER A 127 14.40 8.66 -5.72
N THR A 128 13.12 8.51 -5.38
CA THR A 128 12.33 9.60 -4.78
C THR A 128 12.66 9.74 -3.28
N PHE A 129 12.88 8.63 -2.57
CA PHE A 129 13.16 8.61 -1.14
C PHE A 129 14.39 7.73 -0.80
N PRO A 130 15.64 8.23 -0.96
CA PRO A 130 16.85 7.45 -0.74
C PRO A 130 16.96 6.88 0.68
N SER A 131 16.66 7.70 1.71
CA SER A 131 16.71 7.33 3.13
C SER A 131 15.53 6.47 3.61
N LEU A 132 14.53 6.18 2.76
CA LEU A 132 13.33 5.45 3.19
C LEU A 132 13.61 3.95 3.34
N HIS A 133 13.32 3.42 4.54
CA HIS A 133 13.17 1.99 4.73
C HIS A 133 11.83 1.53 4.17
N PHE A 134 11.88 0.69 3.13
CA PHE A 134 10.69 0.09 2.54
C PHE A 134 10.96 -1.27 1.92
N LYS A 135 9.89 -2.06 1.80
CA LYS A 135 9.84 -3.32 1.03
C LYS A 135 8.58 -3.30 0.16
N VAL A 136 8.69 -3.81 -1.06
CA VAL A 136 7.59 -3.94 -2.01
C VAL A 136 7.16 -5.41 -2.07
N TYR A 137 5.86 -5.65 -2.02
CA TYR A 137 5.26 -6.98 -1.95
C TYR A 137 4.31 -7.17 -3.14
N LEU A 138 4.30 -8.37 -3.73
CA LEU A 138 3.32 -8.75 -4.74
C LEU A 138 2.05 -9.28 -4.08
N PHE A 139 0.90 -8.71 -4.43
CA PHE A 139 -0.42 -9.23 -4.12
C PHE A 139 -0.97 -10.04 -5.30
N LYS A 140 -1.31 -11.30 -5.04
CA LYS A 140 -1.81 -12.22 -6.06
C LYS A 140 -3.28 -11.98 -6.34
N ASP A 141 -3.58 -11.39 -7.48
CA ASP A 141 -4.93 -10.97 -7.88
C ASP A 141 -5.95 -12.12 -7.80
N ASP A 142 -5.55 -13.32 -8.21
CA ASP A 142 -6.41 -14.51 -8.23
C ASP A 142 -6.87 -14.97 -6.82
N LEU A 143 -6.25 -14.49 -5.73
CA LEU A 143 -6.74 -14.72 -4.35
C LEU A 143 -8.11 -14.08 -4.09
N VAL A 144 -8.44 -12.99 -4.79
CA VAL A 144 -9.65 -12.19 -4.54
C VAL A 144 -10.51 -11.98 -5.78
N LYS A 145 -9.94 -12.02 -6.99
CA LYS A 145 -10.64 -11.86 -8.27
C LYS A 145 -11.85 -12.79 -8.44
N ASN A 146 -11.77 -14.01 -7.92
CA ASN A 146 -12.88 -14.97 -7.92
C ASN A 146 -13.92 -14.74 -6.80
N LEU A 147 -13.66 -13.82 -5.86
CA LEU A 147 -14.54 -13.43 -4.75
C LEU A 147 -15.19 -12.06 -4.96
N ILE A 148 -14.66 -11.23 -5.88
CA ILE A 148 -15.26 -9.95 -6.26
C ILE A 148 -16.57 -10.21 -7.03
N SER A 149 -17.67 -9.64 -6.53
CA SER A 149 -18.90 -9.44 -7.28
C SER A 149 -18.82 -8.12 -8.04
N SER A 150 -19.44 -8.05 -9.21
CA SER A 150 -19.53 -6.81 -9.98
C SER A 150 -20.18 -5.68 -9.18
N SER A 151 -19.72 -4.46 -9.37
CA SER A 151 -20.21 -3.26 -8.69
C SER A 151 -20.75 -2.25 -9.71
N ILE A 152 -21.56 -1.31 -9.24
CA ILE A 152 -22.06 -0.17 -10.03
C ILE A 152 -20.88 0.71 -10.55
N ARG A 153 -19.67 0.51 -10.01
CA ARG A 153 -18.42 1.15 -10.46
C ARG A 153 -17.33 0.09 -10.69
N SER A 154 -16.94 -0.16 -11.93
CA SER A 154 -15.85 -1.08 -12.31
C SER A 154 -14.52 -0.79 -11.60
N ALA A 155 -14.21 0.47 -11.30
CA ALA A 155 -13.03 0.84 -10.51
C ALA A 155 -12.97 0.22 -9.09
N LEU A 156 -14.11 -0.24 -8.55
CA LEU A 156 -14.19 -0.95 -7.26
C LEU A 156 -13.91 -2.47 -7.40
N GLU A 157 -13.71 -2.96 -8.62
CA GLU A 157 -13.43 -4.36 -8.95
C GLU A 157 -11.93 -4.64 -9.13
N ASN A 158 -11.07 -3.60 -9.10
CA ASN A 158 -9.61 -3.78 -9.07
C ASN A 158 -9.23 -4.61 -7.82
N PRO A 159 -8.55 -5.77 -7.97
CA PRO A 159 -8.10 -6.62 -6.86
C PRO A 159 -7.32 -5.87 -5.78
N LEU A 160 -6.53 -4.87 -6.17
CA LEU A 160 -5.67 -4.11 -5.25
C LEU A 160 -6.47 -3.36 -4.17
N ASN A 161 -7.73 -2.97 -4.44
CA ASN A 161 -8.67 -2.40 -3.46
C ASN A 161 -8.93 -3.32 -2.25
N TYR A 162 -8.65 -4.62 -2.38
CA TYR A 162 -8.89 -5.65 -1.37
C TYR A 162 -7.59 -6.12 -0.69
N ALA A 163 -6.42 -5.62 -1.10
CA ALA A 163 -5.13 -6.04 -0.54
C ALA A 163 -5.04 -5.88 0.99
N ARG A 164 -5.74 -4.89 1.56
CA ARG A 164 -5.93 -4.70 3.02
C ARG A 164 -6.54 -5.91 3.74
N ASN A 165 -7.32 -6.78 3.07
CA ASN A 165 -7.83 -8.04 3.64
C ASN A 165 -6.71 -9.04 3.93
N TYR A 166 -5.57 -8.92 3.23
CA TYR A 166 -4.52 -9.93 3.13
C TYR A 166 -3.18 -9.46 3.74
N LEU A 167 -3.08 -8.26 4.31
CA LEU A 167 -1.84 -7.73 4.89
C LEU A 167 -1.21 -8.67 5.94
N ALA A 168 -2.05 -9.36 6.71
CA ALA A 168 -1.62 -10.39 7.64
C ALA A 168 -0.81 -11.53 6.99
N ASP A 169 -1.13 -11.89 5.74
CA ASP A 169 -0.50 -13.00 5.00
C ASP A 169 0.60 -12.51 4.04
N ILE A 170 0.51 -11.25 3.58
CA ILE A 170 1.49 -10.63 2.67
C ILE A 170 2.72 -10.15 3.43
N LEU A 171 2.53 -9.55 4.61
CA LEU A 171 3.62 -8.98 5.39
C LEU A 171 4.35 -10.03 6.22
N ASP A 172 5.65 -9.83 6.40
CA ASP A 172 6.54 -10.74 7.14
C ASP A 172 5.99 -11.08 8.53
N VAL A 173 6.08 -12.35 8.92
CA VAL A 173 5.36 -12.91 10.09
C VAL A 173 5.71 -12.23 11.42
N CYS A 174 6.89 -11.59 11.52
CA CYS A 174 7.31 -10.80 12.68
C CYS A 174 6.54 -9.49 12.87
N ILE A 175 5.81 -9.02 11.86
CA ILE A 175 5.07 -7.76 11.88
C ILE A 175 3.71 -8.01 12.55
N ASP A 176 3.65 -7.77 13.86
CA ASP A 176 2.45 -7.93 14.69
C ASP A 176 1.44 -6.77 14.53
N ARG A 177 1.89 -5.56 14.14
CA ARG A 177 1.06 -4.35 13.99
C ARG A 177 1.40 -3.60 12.70
N VAL A 178 0.42 -2.95 12.07
CA VAL A 178 0.60 -2.03 10.93
C VAL A 178 -0.42 -0.89 10.96
N ILE A 179 -0.07 0.27 10.42
CA ILE A 179 -1.04 1.30 10.00
C ILE A 179 -1.30 1.10 8.51
N TYR A 180 -2.55 0.86 8.11
CA TYR A 180 -2.94 0.90 6.70
C TYR A 180 -3.37 2.31 6.30
N LEU A 181 -2.86 2.79 5.16
CA LEU A 181 -3.17 4.07 4.53
C LEU A 181 -3.59 3.85 3.06
N ASP A 182 -4.70 4.43 2.64
CA ASP A 182 -5.03 4.61 1.21
C ASP A 182 -4.07 5.65 0.58
N SER A 183 -4.01 5.71 -0.75
CA SER A 183 -2.99 6.44 -1.52
C SER A 183 -3.33 7.92 -1.81
N ASP A 184 -4.48 8.42 -1.38
CA ASP A 184 -4.99 9.78 -1.67
C ASP A 184 -5.17 10.63 -0.41
N LEU A 185 -4.18 10.59 0.49
CA LEU A 185 -4.19 11.29 1.78
C LEU A 185 -2.87 12.02 2.08
N LEU A 186 -2.88 12.85 3.12
CA LEU A 186 -1.71 13.48 3.73
C LEU A 186 -1.78 13.31 5.25
N VAL A 187 -0.62 13.06 5.85
CA VAL A 187 -0.44 13.13 7.31
C VAL A 187 0.18 14.50 7.63
N VAL A 188 -0.37 15.19 8.64
CA VAL A 188 0.00 16.57 9.04
C VAL A 188 0.23 16.71 10.55
N ASP A 189 0.58 15.60 11.19
CA ASP A 189 0.86 15.43 12.62
C ASP A 189 1.76 14.19 12.76
N ASP A 190 2.41 13.97 13.90
CA ASP A 190 3.35 12.85 14.05
C ASP A 190 2.63 11.49 13.97
N ILE A 191 2.95 10.71 12.93
CA ILE A 191 2.42 9.38 12.68
C ILE A 191 2.65 8.41 13.86
N GLN A 192 3.67 8.66 14.70
CA GLN A 192 3.90 7.86 15.91
C GLN A 192 2.74 7.99 16.92
N LYS A 193 2.00 9.10 16.92
CA LYS A 193 0.79 9.28 17.76
C LYS A 193 -0.34 8.34 17.33
N LEU A 194 -0.51 8.08 16.02
CA LEU A 194 -1.44 7.06 15.50
C LEU A 194 -0.92 5.65 15.77
N TRP A 195 0.39 5.42 15.60
CA TRP A 195 1.04 4.14 15.91
C TRP A 195 0.88 3.72 17.36
N ASN A 196 0.91 4.67 18.30
CA ASN A 196 0.83 4.41 19.74
C ASN A 196 -0.60 4.21 20.28
N ILE A 197 -1.65 4.31 19.46
CA ILE A 197 -3.02 4.06 19.93
C ILE A 197 -3.17 2.58 20.34
N GLU A 198 -3.65 2.34 21.56
CA GLU A 198 -3.91 0.99 22.06
C GLU A 198 -5.20 0.43 21.44
N LEU A 199 -5.16 -0.82 20.95
CA LEU A 199 -6.36 -1.54 20.54
C LEU A 199 -6.87 -2.36 21.72
N THR A 200 -7.76 -1.75 22.50
CA THR A 200 -8.20 -2.27 23.80
C THR A 200 -9.09 -3.49 23.66
N LYS A 201 -9.26 -4.26 24.75
CA LYS A 201 -10.12 -5.47 24.77
C LYS A 201 -9.69 -6.45 23.67
N SER A 202 -10.63 -7.14 23.05
CA SER A 202 -10.45 -8.05 21.91
C SER A 202 -10.50 -7.36 20.54
N ARG A 203 -10.35 -6.03 20.46
CA ARG A 203 -10.38 -5.31 19.18
C ARG A 203 -9.14 -5.63 18.34
N ILE A 204 -9.33 -5.64 17.02
CA ILE A 204 -8.33 -6.07 16.02
C ILE A 204 -7.91 -4.91 15.13
N ILE A 205 -8.83 -3.98 14.88
CA ILE A 205 -8.58 -2.75 14.13
C ILE A 205 -9.07 -1.55 14.93
N GLY A 206 -8.43 -0.40 14.72
CA GLY A 206 -8.89 0.90 15.16
C GLY A 206 -9.02 1.84 13.97
N ALA A 207 -10.10 2.60 13.92
CA ALA A 207 -10.40 3.55 12.85
C ALA A 207 -11.38 4.64 13.35
N PRO A 208 -11.43 5.83 12.74
CA PRO A 208 -12.46 6.81 13.07
C PRO A 208 -13.88 6.37 12.69
N GLU A 209 -14.77 6.34 13.68
CA GLU A 209 -16.17 5.90 13.55
C GLU A 209 -17.15 7.07 13.41
N TYR A 210 -17.95 7.06 12.35
CA TYR A 210 -18.92 8.09 11.97
C TYR A 210 -20.35 7.62 12.21
N CYS A 211 -20.73 7.49 13.48
CA CYS A 211 -22.06 7.04 13.89
C CYS A 211 -23.23 7.92 13.42
N HIS A 212 -22.96 9.13 12.87
CA HIS A 212 -23.96 9.97 12.23
C HIS A 212 -24.34 9.52 10.81
N ALA A 213 -23.52 8.67 10.17
CA ALA A 213 -23.81 8.11 8.86
C ALA A 213 -24.80 6.94 9.00
N ASN A 214 -25.82 6.90 8.13
CA ASN A 214 -26.82 5.84 8.13
C ASN A 214 -26.17 4.51 7.68
N PHE A 215 -25.83 3.66 8.65
CA PHE A 215 -25.16 2.37 8.45
C PHE A 215 -26.00 1.37 7.64
N THR A 216 -27.33 1.46 7.69
CA THR A 216 -28.25 0.62 6.91
C THR A 216 -27.98 0.71 5.41
N LYS A 217 -27.59 1.90 4.90
CA LYS A 217 -27.31 2.17 3.48
C LYS A 217 -26.09 1.45 2.89
N TYR A 218 -25.27 0.77 3.68
CA TYR A 218 -24.12 0.01 3.19
C TYR A 218 -24.49 -1.42 2.76
N PHE A 219 -25.74 -1.84 2.98
CA PHE A 219 -26.28 -3.15 2.66
C PHE A 219 -27.66 -3.03 1.98
N THR A 220 -28.13 -4.11 1.34
CA THR A 220 -29.44 -4.14 0.67
C THR A 220 -30.58 -4.40 1.65
N ASP A 221 -31.81 -4.01 1.29
CA ASP A 221 -33.00 -4.31 2.10
C ASP A 221 -33.18 -5.83 2.30
N GLY A 222 -32.77 -6.64 1.31
CA GLY A 222 -32.76 -8.11 1.37
C GLY A 222 -31.67 -8.72 2.27
N PHE A 223 -30.71 -7.93 2.76
CA PHE A 223 -29.84 -8.29 3.88
C PHE A 223 -30.51 -7.99 5.23
N TRP A 224 -31.13 -6.81 5.36
CA TRP A 224 -31.78 -6.39 6.61
C TRP A 224 -33.07 -7.16 6.92
N ALA A 225 -33.83 -7.55 5.90
CA ALA A 225 -35.01 -8.39 6.03
C ALA A 225 -34.70 -9.87 6.34
N ASP A 226 -33.41 -10.26 6.43
CA ASP A 226 -32.97 -11.62 6.68
C ASP A 226 -32.50 -11.79 8.14
N PRO A 227 -33.24 -12.52 9.01
CA PRO A 227 -32.90 -12.68 10.43
C PRO A 227 -31.70 -13.61 10.72
N VAL A 228 -31.10 -14.20 9.69
CA VAL A 228 -29.84 -14.95 9.80
C VAL A 228 -28.66 -14.03 9.49
N LEU A 229 -28.76 -13.22 8.43
CA LEU A 229 -27.67 -12.34 7.99
C LEU A 229 -27.51 -11.10 8.88
N SER A 230 -28.60 -10.38 9.14
CA SER A 230 -28.60 -9.19 10.02
C SER A 230 -28.12 -9.49 11.44
N ARG A 231 -28.17 -10.76 11.87
CA ARG A 231 -27.71 -11.23 13.19
C ARG A 231 -26.22 -11.00 13.45
N VAL A 232 -25.40 -10.79 12.41
CA VAL A 232 -23.97 -10.41 12.57
C VAL A 232 -23.76 -9.14 13.40
N PHE A 233 -24.78 -8.28 13.50
CA PHE A 233 -24.77 -7.06 14.32
C PHE A 233 -25.52 -7.19 15.66
N SER A 234 -26.02 -8.39 16.02
CA SER A 234 -26.73 -8.59 17.28
C SER A 234 -25.81 -8.38 18.50
N GLY A 235 -26.25 -7.53 19.43
CA GLY A 235 -25.45 -7.14 20.60
C GLY A 235 -24.34 -6.12 20.30
N ARG A 236 -24.23 -5.63 19.06
CA ARG A 236 -23.28 -4.60 18.63
C ARG A 236 -24.00 -3.28 18.35
N ASN A 237 -23.27 -2.17 18.37
CA ASN A 237 -23.74 -0.87 17.90
C ASN A 237 -22.87 -0.43 16.70
N PRO A 238 -23.15 -0.90 15.48
CA PRO A 238 -22.25 -0.71 14.34
C PRO A 238 -22.33 0.71 13.75
N CYS A 239 -21.18 1.39 13.73
CA CYS A 239 -21.02 2.67 13.05
C CYS A 239 -20.27 2.49 11.71
N TYR A 240 -20.43 3.45 10.78
CA TYR A 240 -19.60 3.50 9.58
C TYR A 240 -18.17 3.92 9.96
N PHE A 241 -17.17 3.18 9.51
CA PHE A 241 -15.77 3.62 9.53
C PHE A 241 -15.18 3.55 8.12
N ASN A 242 -14.25 4.47 7.83
CA ASN A 242 -13.54 4.49 6.56
C ASN A 242 -12.34 3.54 6.61
N THR A 243 -12.21 2.64 5.63
CA THR A 243 -11.16 1.60 5.57
C THR A 243 -9.83 2.07 4.95
N GLY A 244 -9.68 3.37 4.70
CA GLY A 244 -8.46 3.99 4.17
C GLY A 244 -7.50 4.55 5.22
N VAL A 245 -7.89 4.55 6.50
CA VAL A 245 -6.97 4.78 7.63
C VAL A 245 -7.35 3.81 8.74
N MET A 246 -6.47 2.85 9.03
CA MET A 246 -6.71 1.85 10.09
C MET A 246 -5.40 1.50 10.82
N VAL A 247 -5.43 1.43 12.16
CA VAL A 247 -4.41 0.70 12.94
C VAL A 247 -4.86 -0.76 13.00
N MET A 248 -3.99 -1.72 12.70
CA MET A 248 -4.34 -3.15 12.65
C MET A 248 -3.37 -3.98 13.48
N ASP A 249 -3.90 -4.81 14.39
CA ASP A 249 -3.16 -5.89 15.05
C ASP A 249 -3.18 -7.13 14.16
N LEU A 250 -2.12 -7.29 13.35
CA LEU A 250 -1.96 -8.40 12.42
C LEU A 250 -1.75 -9.74 13.16
N LYS A 251 -1.21 -9.72 14.39
CA LYS A 251 -1.05 -10.93 15.21
C LYS A 251 -2.40 -11.56 15.52
N ARG A 252 -3.32 -10.76 16.08
CA ARG A 252 -4.70 -11.18 16.38
C ARG A 252 -5.51 -11.41 15.09
N PHE A 253 -5.25 -10.65 14.02
CA PHE A 253 -5.89 -10.85 12.71
C PHE A 253 -5.61 -12.26 12.15
N ARG A 254 -4.36 -12.73 12.23
CA ARG A 254 -3.95 -14.11 11.89
C ARG A 254 -4.63 -15.12 12.82
N GLN A 255 -4.50 -14.94 14.15
CA GLN A 255 -5.03 -15.86 15.15
C GLN A 255 -6.55 -16.07 15.07
N GLY A 256 -7.33 -15.00 14.84
CA GLY A 256 -8.78 -15.08 14.68
C GLY A 256 -9.25 -15.48 13.27
N ASN A 257 -8.31 -15.74 12.35
CA ASN A 257 -8.54 -16.01 10.92
C ASN A 257 -9.46 -14.96 10.25
N TYR A 258 -9.17 -13.68 10.48
CA TYR A 258 -10.05 -12.59 10.04
C TYR A 258 -10.13 -12.46 8.51
N ARG A 259 -9.07 -12.82 7.78
CA ARG A 259 -9.11 -12.98 6.32
C ARG A 259 -10.26 -13.90 5.89
N ARG A 260 -10.34 -15.13 6.43
CA ARG A 260 -11.37 -16.10 6.01
C ARG A 260 -12.79 -15.65 6.38
N ARG A 261 -12.95 -14.88 7.46
CA ARG A 261 -14.23 -14.22 7.80
C ARG A 261 -14.64 -13.20 6.74
N ILE A 262 -13.70 -12.38 6.26
CA ILE A 262 -13.93 -11.40 5.18
C ILE A 262 -14.25 -12.12 3.86
N GLU A 263 -13.46 -13.14 3.49
CA GLU A 263 -13.71 -13.96 2.29
C GLU A 263 -15.11 -14.60 2.30
N GLY A 264 -15.55 -15.17 3.44
CA GLY A 264 -16.87 -15.79 3.55
C GLY A 264 -18.05 -14.84 3.28
N TRP A 265 -17.93 -13.56 3.65
CA TRP A 265 -18.92 -12.54 3.29
C TRP A 265 -18.89 -12.17 1.81
N MET A 266 -17.72 -12.22 1.17
CA MET A 266 -17.57 -12.02 -0.28
C MET A 266 -18.10 -13.23 -1.08
N GLU A 267 -17.89 -14.45 -0.60
CA GLU A 267 -18.48 -15.68 -1.14
C GLU A 267 -20.01 -15.64 -1.07
N LEU A 268 -20.57 -15.20 0.06
CA LEU A 268 -22.02 -15.01 0.20
C LEU A 268 -22.56 -13.92 -0.75
N GLN A 269 -21.86 -12.78 -0.88
CA GLN A 269 -22.22 -11.69 -1.79
C GLN A 269 -22.26 -12.13 -3.28
N LYS A 270 -21.56 -13.20 -3.66
CA LYS A 270 -21.67 -13.82 -4.99
C LYS A 270 -22.91 -14.70 -5.16
N GLN A 271 -23.48 -15.20 -4.06
CA GLN A 271 -24.69 -16.05 -4.06
C GLN A 271 -25.97 -15.25 -3.86
N LYS A 272 -25.94 -14.23 -2.99
CA LYS A 272 -27.05 -13.32 -2.66
C LYS A 272 -26.52 -11.90 -2.57
N ARG A 273 -27.13 -10.96 -3.32
CA ARG A 273 -26.75 -9.55 -3.33
C ARG A 273 -27.10 -8.86 -2.00
N ILE A 274 -26.10 -8.72 -1.12
CA ILE A 274 -26.24 -8.14 0.22
C ILE A 274 -25.66 -6.72 0.34
N TYR A 275 -24.86 -6.25 -0.63
CA TYR A 275 -24.37 -4.87 -0.71
C TYR A 275 -24.01 -4.45 -2.15
N GLU A 276 -23.80 -3.15 -2.40
CA GLU A 276 -23.48 -2.60 -3.74
C GLU A 276 -22.05 -2.05 -3.91
N LEU A 277 -21.36 -1.79 -2.79
CA LEU A 277 -20.00 -1.23 -2.76
C LEU A 277 -18.93 -2.33 -2.89
N GLY A 278 -17.67 -1.93 -3.13
CA GLY A 278 -16.52 -2.84 -3.29
C GLY A 278 -15.97 -3.42 -1.98
N SER A 279 -14.71 -3.14 -1.66
CA SER A 279 -14.02 -3.75 -0.51
C SER A 279 -14.42 -3.26 0.89
N LEU A 280 -15.35 -2.31 0.99
CA LEU A 280 -15.79 -1.73 2.27
C LEU A 280 -16.79 -2.60 3.06
N PRO A 281 -17.95 -3.05 2.49
CA PRO A 281 -18.94 -3.79 3.27
C PRO A 281 -18.44 -5.08 3.93
N PRO A 282 -17.50 -5.87 3.36
CA PRO A 282 -16.90 -7.01 4.06
C PRO A 282 -16.17 -6.62 5.36
N PHE A 283 -15.49 -5.47 5.41
CA PHE A 283 -14.93 -4.95 6.66
C PHE A 283 -16.04 -4.55 7.64
N LEU A 284 -17.09 -3.88 7.17
CA LEU A 284 -18.22 -3.47 8.02
C LEU A 284 -18.95 -4.68 8.62
N LEU A 285 -19.13 -5.78 7.88
CA LEU A 285 -19.73 -7.04 8.36
C LEU A 285 -18.88 -7.73 9.43
N VAL A 286 -17.56 -7.73 9.27
CA VAL A 286 -16.65 -8.43 10.19
C VAL A 286 -16.37 -7.61 11.46
N PHE A 287 -16.19 -6.30 11.35
CA PHE A 287 -15.72 -5.43 12.43
C PHE A 287 -16.72 -4.37 12.91
N GLY A 288 -17.86 -4.14 12.25
CA GLY A 288 -18.81 -3.08 12.62
C GLY A 288 -19.32 -3.22 14.05
N GLY A 289 -18.95 -2.28 14.93
CA GLY A 289 -19.23 -2.31 16.38
C GLY A 289 -18.13 -2.95 17.25
N ASP A 290 -17.14 -3.60 16.63
CA ASP A 290 -15.95 -4.22 17.25
C ASP A 290 -14.63 -3.48 16.85
N VAL A 291 -14.73 -2.20 16.48
CA VAL A 291 -13.60 -1.30 16.16
C VAL A 291 -13.13 -0.56 17.41
N GLU A 292 -11.84 -0.21 17.49
CA GLU A 292 -11.36 0.81 18.42
C GLU A 292 -11.58 2.22 17.87
N ALA A 293 -12.29 3.06 18.61
CA ALA A 293 -12.73 4.37 18.14
C ALA A 293 -11.57 5.37 18.15
N ILE A 294 -11.02 5.68 16.97
CA ILE A 294 -9.95 6.68 16.81
C ILE A 294 -10.55 8.07 16.61
N ASP A 295 -9.90 9.10 17.16
CA ASP A 295 -10.26 10.52 16.99
C ASP A 295 -10.35 10.89 15.48
N HIS A 296 -11.42 11.60 15.11
CA HIS A 296 -11.74 12.00 13.73
C HIS A 296 -10.64 12.85 13.08
N ARG A 297 -9.76 13.49 13.86
CA ARG A 297 -8.55 14.16 13.37
C ARG A 297 -7.68 13.28 12.47
N TRP A 298 -7.71 11.96 12.69
CA TRP A 298 -6.93 10.98 11.92
C TRP A 298 -7.58 10.55 10.60
N ASN A 299 -8.76 11.05 10.22
CA ASN A 299 -9.32 10.76 8.90
C ASN A 299 -10.31 11.83 8.45
N GLN A 300 -9.83 13.03 8.11
CA GLN A 300 -10.64 14.10 7.49
C GLN A 300 -11.03 13.72 6.04
N HIS A 301 -11.95 12.75 5.94
CA HIS A 301 -12.35 12.06 4.71
C HIS A 301 -13.40 12.83 3.91
N GLY A 302 -13.48 12.51 2.61
CA GLY A 302 -14.46 13.07 1.68
C GLY A 302 -13.98 14.32 0.94
N LEU A 303 -12.68 14.66 1.00
CA LEU A 303 -12.12 15.82 0.29
C LEU A 303 -12.10 15.60 -1.24
N GLY A 304 -12.27 14.35 -1.67
CA GLY A 304 -12.55 13.96 -3.07
C GLY A 304 -13.92 14.43 -3.59
N GLY A 305 -14.69 15.13 -2.76
CA GLY A 305 -15.91 15.85 -3.12
C GLY A 305 -17.18 14.99 -3.13
N ASP A 306 -18.31 15.63 -3.37
CA ASP A 306 -19.57 14.90 -3.60
C ASP A 306 -19.46 14.05 -4.88
N ASN A 307 -19.74 12.75 -4.76
CA ASN A 307 -19.75 11.83 -5.88
C ASN A 307 -20.87 12.12 -6.90
N VAL A 308 -21.87 12.93 -6.53
CA VAL A 308 -22.99 13.37 -7.37
C VAL A 308 -22.74 14.77 -7.95
N LYS A 309 -22.54 15.79 -7.10
CA LYS A 309 -22.40 17.19 -7.55
C LYS A 309 -20.96 17.64 -7.85
N GLY A 310 -19.94 16.85 -7.52
CA GLY A 310 -18.52 17.21 -7.67
C GLY A 310 -18.02 18.30 -6.71
N SER A 311 -18.89 18.84 -5.86
CA SER A 311 -18.58 19.99 -4.99
C SER A 311 -17.51 19.68 -3.95
N CYS A 312 -16.64 20.64 -3.70
CA CYS A 312 -15.67 20.63 -2.61
C CYS A 312 -16.35 20.42 -1.24
N ARG A 313 -15.67 19.70 -0.34
CA ARG A 313 -16.13 19.46 1.03
C ARG A 313 -15.23 20.22 2.01
N SER A 314 -15.83 20.84 3.03
CA SER A 314 -15.10 21.35 4.20
C SER A 314 -14.60 20.23 5.10
N LEU A 315 -13.64 20.54 5.97
CA LEU A 315 -13.21 19.66 7.04
C LEU A 315 -14.36 19.38 8.03
N HIS A 316 -14.33 18.23 8.70
CA HIS A 316 -15.19 17.96 9.86
C HIS A 316 -14.69 18.79 11.06
N PRO A 317 -15.56 19.21 12.00
CA PRO A 317 -15.16 19.99 13.16
C PRO A 317 -14.13 19.27 14.05
N GLY A 318 -13.18 20.03 14.61
CA GLY A 318 -12.15 19.53 15.53
C GLY A 318 -10.73 19.72 15.00
N PRO A 319 -9.72 19.14 15.68
CA PRO A 319 -8.34 19.15 15.21
C PRO A 319 -8.14 18.29 13.95
N VAL A 320 -6.99 18.45 13.31
CA VAL A 320 -6.61 17.73 12.08
C VAL A 320 -5.22 17.13 12.26
N SER A 321 -5.10 15.85 11.93
CA SER A 321 -3.83 15.11 11.85
C SER A 321 -3.64 14.38 10.52
N LEU A 322 -4.73 14.13 9.77
CA LEU A 322 -4.70 13.49 8.46
C LEU A 322 -5.85 13.99 7.57
N LEU A 323 -5.53 14.40 6.34
CA LEU A 323 -6.44 14.89 5.29
C LEU A 323 -6.62 13.81 4.21
N HIS A 324 -7.85 13.49 3.77
CA HIS A 324 -8.10 12.32 2.92
C HIS A 324 -9.11 12.60 1.78
N TRP A 325 -8.63 12.48 0.54
CA TRP A 325 -9.37 12.73 -0.71
C TRP A 325 -10.20 11.54 -1.20
N SER A 326 -10.68 10.71 -0.25
CA SER A 326 -11.61 9.62 -0.52
C SER A 326 -12.82 10.12 -1.32
N GLY A 327 -13.01 9.59 -2.53
CA GLY A 327 -14.00 10.09 -3.49
C GLY A 327 -13.50 9.98 -4.93
N LYS A 328 -14.14 10.71 -5.85
CA LYS A 328 -13.74 10.76 -7.27
C LYS A 328 -12.62 11.78 -7.52
N GLY A 329 -12.75 13.00 -7.01
CA GLY A 329 -11.77 14.07 -7.24
C GLY A 329 -10.45 13.78 -6.53
N LYS A 330 -9.33 14.02 -7.21
CA LYS A 330 -7.99 13.93 -6.64
C LYS A 330 -7.30 15.29 -6.70
N PRO A 331 -6.51 15.68 -5.69
CA PRO A 331 -5.94 17.02 -5.61
C PRO A 331 -5.02 17.30 -6.79
N TRP A 332 -4.16 16.34 -7.18
CA TRP A 332 -3.31 16.46 -8.37
C TRP A 332 -4.11 16.73 -9.66
N THR A 333 -5.16 15.97 -9.92
CA THR A 333 -6.01 16.15 -11.13
C THR A 333 -6.71 17.51 -11.15
N ARG A 334 -7.18 18.00 -9.99
CA ARG A 334 -7.84 19.31 -9.87
C ARG A 334 -6.87 20.49 -10.00
N LEU A 335 -5.67 20.36 -9.42
CA LEU A 335 -4.58 21.33 -9.55
C LEU A 335 -4.11 21.43 -11.02
N ASP A 336 -3.79 20.29 -11.65
CA ASP A 336 -3.35 20.22 -13.04
C ASP A 336 -4.39 20.77 -14.03
N SER A 337 -5.69 20.62 -13.73
CA SER A 337 -6.79 21.15 -14.54
C SER A 337 -7.19 22.59 -14.21
N GLY A 338 -6.46 23.28 -13.33
CA GLY A 338 -6.73 24.67 -12.94
C GLY A 338 -8.03 24.88 -12.16
N ASN A 339 -8.63 23.81 -11.64
CA ASN A 339 -9.90 23.83 -10.89
C ASN A 339 -9.76 23.21 -9.48
N PRO A 340 -8.82 23.70 -8.62
CA PRO A 340 -8.62 23.19 -7.27
C PRO A 340 -9.80 23.51 -6.33
N CYS A 341 -10.10 22.57 -5.44
CA CYS A 341 -10.78 22.90 -4.19
C CYS A 341 -9.79 23.59 -3.23
N PRO A 342 -10.26 24.47 -2.32
CA PRO A 342 -9.37 25.24 -1.44
C PRO A 342 -8.37 24.40 -0.63
N LEU A 343 -8.77 23.19 -0.22
CA LEU A 343 -7.92 22.25 0.53
C LEU A 343 -6.87 21.55 -0.34
N ASP A 344 -7.03 21.48 -1.67
CA ASP A 344 -6.06 20.84 -2.56
C ASP A 344 -4.72 21.59 -2.58
N HIS A 345 -4.73 22.89 -2.26
CA HIS A 345 -3.50 23.67 -2.05
C HIS A 345 -2.71 23.24 -0.80
N LEU A 346 -3.31 22.51 0.15
CA LEU A 346 -2.58 21.89 1.26
C LEU A 346 -1.86 20.61 0.83
N TRP A 347 -2.20 20.05 -0.33
CA TRP A 347 -1.58 18.85 -0.91
C TRP A 347 -0.37 19.18 -1.79
N ALA A 348 -0.43 20.30 -2.52
CA ALA A 348 0.64 20.74 -3.42
C ALA A 348 2.07 20.80 -2.81
N PRO A 349 2.30 21.18 -1.53
CA PRO A 349 3.64 21.21 -0.94
C PRO A 349 4.33 19.84 -0.83
N TYR A 350 3.56 18.75 -0.86
CA TYR A 350 4.09 17.38 -0.79
C TYR A 350 4.23 16.71 -2.16
N ASP A 351 3.80 17.39 -3.23
CA ASP A 351 3.81 16.88 -4.60
C ASP A 351 5.21 16.97 -5.22
N LEU A 352 5.96 15.87 -5.12
CA LEU A 352 7.29 15.77 -5.72
C LEU A 352 7.23 15.63 -7.27
N HIS A 353 6.06 15.65 -7.91
CA HIS A 353 5.92 15.37 -9.34
C HIS A 353 6.58 16.43 -10.25
N LEU A 354 7.49 15.97 -11.11
CA LEU A 354 8.17 16.81 -12.09
C LEU A 354 7.36 16.88 -13.39
N SER A 355 6.48 17.89 -13.48
CA SER A 355 5.82 18.24 -14.74
C SER A 355 6.84 18.55 -15.84
N THR A 356 6.44 18.32 -17.10
CA THR A 356 7.27 18.61 -18.28
C THR A 356 7.64 20.10 -18.40
N HIS A 357 6.83 21.00 -17.81
CA HIS A 357 7.13 22.43 -17.72
C HIS A 357 8.22 22.73 -16.67
N ASN A 358 8.12 22.14 -15.47
CA ASN A 358 9.10 22.35 -14.40
C ASN A 358 10.51 21.86 -14.76
N HIS A 359 10.61 20.87 -15.66
CA HIS A 359 11.90 20.34 -16.12
C HIS A 359 12.76 21.39 -16.85
N GLN A 360 12.16 22.29 -17.62
CA GLN A 360 12.88 23.36 -18.31
C GLN A 360 13.43 24.40 -17.32
N LEU A 361 12.67 24.74 -16.27
CA LEU A 361 13.09 25.67 -15.23
C LEU A 361 14.22 25.11 -14.36
N LEU A 362 14.21 23.80 -14.07
CA LEU A 362 15.28 23.16 -13.29
C LEU A 362 16.56 22.95 -14.10
N GLN A 363 16.48 22.68 -15.40
CA GLN A 363 17.67 22.61 -16.26
C GLN A 363 18.31 23.98 -16.54
N ASN A 364 17.54 25.07 -16.42
CA ASN A 364 18.01 26.44 -16.68
C ASN A 364 18.56 27.16 -15.43
N LYS A 365 18.76 26.48 -14.28
CA LYS A 365 19.49 27.06 -13.16
C LYS A 365 20.99 27.16 -13.52
N PRO A 366 21.60 28.36 -13.58
CA PRO A 366 23.03 28.48 -13.84
C PRO A 366 23.84 27.89 -12.68
N ILE A 367 24.91 27.16 -13.01
CA ILE A 367 25.85 26.66 -12.01
C ILE A 367 26.60 27.87 -11.42
N SER A 368 26.35 28.17 -10.15
CA SER A 368 27.07 29.22 -9.42
C SER A 368 28.51 28.77 -9.14
N THR A 369 29.43 29.07 -10.05
CA THR A 369 30.86 28.85 -9.86
C THR A 369 31.37 29.75 -8.73
N SER A 370 31.66 29.15 -7.57
CA SER A 370 32.28 29.84 -6.44
C SER A 370 33.73 30.19 -6.76
N SER A 371 33.95 31.40 -7.28
CA SER A 371 35.30 31.92 -7.54
C SER A 371 36.00 32.23 -6.22
N SER A 372 36.91 31.35 -5.79
CA SER A 372 37.90 31.68 -4.76
C SER A 372 38.84 32.76 -5.30
N SER A 373 38.99 33.84 -4.54
CA SER A 373 40.00 34.88 -4.75
C SER A 373 40.74 35.13 -3.44
N SER A 374 42.07 35.30 -3.54
CA SER A 374 42.99 35.54 -2.42
C SER A 374 43.06 37.02 -2.02
#